data_AF-A0A9E5LW92-F1
#
_entry.id   AF-A0A9E5LW92-F1
#
_cell.length_a   1.000
_cell.length_b   1.000
_cell.length_c   1.000
_cell.angle_alpha   90.00
_cell.angle_beta   90.00
_cell.angle_gamma   90.00
#
_symmetry.space_group_name_H-M   'P 1'
#
loop_
_entity.id
_entity.type
_entity.pdbx_description
1 polymer ?
#
loop_
_entity_poly.entity_id
_entity_poly.type
_entity_poly.pdbx_seq_one_letter_code
_entity_poly.pdbx_strand_id
1 'polypeptide(L)' 'MLFDKDGTLCRSDSYLLALAQARAFYCTQLAGDASLEASLLRAYGVTASGLRADGATAVASRHDNLISTATLLAAAGHPW' A
#
# COMPACT_ATOMS: atom_id res chain seq x y z
N MET A 1 -10.89 5.48 -9.89
CA MET A 1 -12.23 4.93 -10.16
C MET A 1 -12.15 4.20 -11.50
N LEU A 2 -12.35 2.89 -11.50
CA LEU A 2 -12.30 2.07 -12.72
C LEU A 2 -13.73 1.61 -13.01
N PHE A 3 -14.24 1.92 -14.19
CA PHE A 3 -15.53 1.41 -14.65
C PHE A 3 -15.33 -0.01 -15.14
N ASP A 4 -16.13 -0.95 -14.62
CA ASP A 4 -16.25 -2.26 -15.25
C ASP A 4 -17.16 -2.17 -16.49
N LYS A 5 -17.02 -3.12 -17.42
CA LYS A 5 -17.72 -3.19 -18.71
C LYS A 5 -19.25 -3.13 -18.57
N ASP A 6 -19.78 -3.52 -17.42
CA ASP A 6 -21.22 -3.55 -17.12
C ASP A 6 -21.73 -2.28 -16.40
N GLY A 7 -20.91 -1.24 -16.26
CA GLY A 7 -21.29 0.00 -15.58
C GLY A 7 -21.35 -0.11 -14.06
N THR A 8 -20.92 -1.25 -13.49
CA THR A 8 -20.78 -1.42 -12.04
C THR A 8 -19.62 -0.55 -11.56
N LEU A 9 -19.95 0.39 -10.67
CA LEU A 9 -18.99 1.24 -9.99
C LEU A 9 -18.12 0.35 -9.09
N CYS A 10 -16.98 -0.10 -9.60
CA CYS A 10 -16.09 -0.92 -8.80
C CYS A 10 -15.53 -0.03 -7.69
N ARG A 11 -15.98 -0.29 -6.45
CA ARG A 11 -15.46 0.34 -5.23
C ARG A 11 -14.02 -0.11 -5.02
N SER A 12 -13.12 0.44 -5.83
CA SER A 12 -11.69 0.15 -5.78
C SER A 12 -11.08 0.67 -4.48
N ASP A 13 -11.74 1.59 -3.78
CA ASP A 13 -11.30 2.15 -2.50
C ASP A 13 -11.13 1.07 -1.43
N SER A 14 -12.12 0.20 -1.24
CA SER A 14 -12.05 -0.87 -0.24
C SER A 14 -11.02 -1.94 -0.61
N TYR A 15 -10.97 -2.32 -1.89
CA TYR A 15 -9.98 -3.27 -2.40
C TYR A 15 -8.55 -2.74 -2.26
N LEU A 16 -8.30 -1.50 -2.67
CA LEU A 16 -6.97 -0.89 -2.62
C LEU A 16 -6.52 -0.64 -1.16
N LEU A 17 -7.44 -0.28 -0.27
CA LEU A 17 -7.15 -0.20 1.16
C LEU A 17 -6.75 -1.56 1.73
N ALA A 18 -7.52 -2.61 1.44
CA ALA A 18 -7.20 -3.97 1.88
C ALA A 18 -5.86 -4.44 1.31
N LEU A 19 -5.55 -4.12 0.05
CA LEU A 19 -4.29 -4.43 -0.59
C LEU A 19 -3.10 -3.72 0.10
N ALA A 20 -3.24 -2.44 0.43
CA ALA A 20 -2.21 -1.68 1.15
C ALA A 20 -1.95 -2.27 2.55
N GLN A 21 -3.02 -2.61 3.28
CA GLN A 21 -2.93 -3.23 4.60
C GLN A 21 -2.26 -4.61 4.54
N ALA A 22 -2.68 -5.45 3.59
CA ALA A 22 -2.08 -6.78 3.41
C ALA A 22 -0.58 -6.68 3.07
N ARG A 23 -0.19 -5.75 2.20
CA ARG A 23 1.23 -5.52 1.88
C ARG A 23 2.03 -5.11 3.11
N ALA A 24 1.55 -4.13 3.87
CA ALA A 24 2.23 -3.68 5.08
C ALA A 24 2.39 -4.83 6.09
N PHE A 25 1.33 -5.61 6.30
CA PHE A 25 1.34 -6.80 7.16
C PHE A 25 2.36 -7.84 6.69
N TYR A 26 2.39 -8.22 5.41
CA TYR A 26 3.35 -9.22 4.95
C TYR A 26 4.79 -8.72 5.00
N CYS A 27 5.03 -7.44 4.72
CA CYS A 27 6.36 -6.84 4.85
C CYS A 27 6.86 -6.88 6.30
N THR A 28 6.02 -6.52 7.28
CA THR A 28 6.42 -6.56 8.70
C THR A 28 6.67 -7.98 9.18
N GLN A 29 5.84 -8.94 8.75
CA GLN A 29 6.02 -10.36 9.07
C GLN A 29 7.32 -10.93 8.46
N LEU A 30 7.63 -10.61 7.21
CA LEU A 30 8.84 -11.09 6.54
C LEU A 30 10.11 -10.43 7.10
N ALA A 31 10.04 -9.14 7.44
CA ALA A 31 11.13 -8.41 8.08
C ALA A 31 11.32 -8.79 9.56
N GLY A 32 10.30 -9.40 10.20
CA GLY A 32 10.30 -9.64 11.64
C GLY A 32 10.25 -8.35 12.47
N ASP A 33 9.73 -7.26 11.90
CA ASP A 33 9.76 -5.92 12.47
C ASP A 33 8.40 -5.22 12.33
N ALA A 34 7.63 -5.24 13.41
CA ALA A 34 6.31 -4.61 13.48
C ALA A 34 6.38 -3.08 13.46
N SER A 35 7.53 -2.46 13.78
CA SER A 35 7.66 -1.00 13.80
C SER A 35 7.51 -0.36 12.41
N LEU A 36 7.70 -1.16 11.36
CA LEU A 36 7.58 -0.74 9.96
C LEU A 36 6.14 -0.46 9.52
N GLU A 37 5.15 -1.05 10.19
CA GLU A 37 3.76 -1.06 9.72
C GLU A 37 3.23 0.36 9.48
N ALA A 38 3.42 1.25 10.46
CA ALA A 38 2.94 2.63 10.36
C ALA A 38 3.60 3.42 9.22
N SER A 39 4.88 3.17 8.95
CA SER A 39 5.63 3.82 7.87
C SER A 39 5.20 3.28 6.50
N LEU A 40 5.00 1.97 6.38
CA LEU A 40 4.51 1.31 5.16
C LEU A 40 3.10 1.78 4.81
N LEU A 41 2.18 1.75 5.77
CA LEU A 41 0.81 2.23 5.59
C LEU A 41 0.79 3.69 5.12
N ARG A 42 1.64 4.55 5.71
CA ARG A 42 1.77 5.95 5.29
C ARG A 42 2.29 6.09 3.87
N ALA A 43 3.32 5.33 3.48
CA ALA A 43 3.85 5.35 2.12
C ALA A 43 2.82 4.86 1.08
N TYR A 44 1.97 3.91 1.46
CA TYR A 44 0.86 3.46 0.61
C TYR A 44 -0.30 4.46 0.53
N GLY A 45 -0.29 5.52 1.34
CA GLY A 45 -1.32 6.56 1.39
C GLY A 45 -2.52 6.21 2.27
N VAL A 46 -2.36 5.27 3.20
CA VAL A 46 -3.38 4.90 4.19
C VAL A 46 -3.41 5.93 5.31
N THR A 47 -4.63 6.33 5.69
CA THR A 47 -4.93 7.28 6.76
C THR A 47 -6.02 6.72 7.66
N ALA A 48 -6.29 7.39 8.79
CA ALA A 48 -7.41 7.03 9.66
C ALA A 48 -8.78 7.05 8.95
N SER A 49 -8.94 7.90 7.93
CA SER A 49 -10.16 8.01 7.13
C SER A 49 -10.21 7.06 5.91
N GLY A 50 -9.21 6.18 5.75
CA GLY A 50 -9.12 5.26 4.61
C GLY A 50 -7.95 5.60 3.68
N LEU A 51 -8.08 5.22 2.40
CA LEU A 51 -7.03 5.42 1.41
C LEU A 51 -7.14 6.79 0.75
N ARG A 52 -6.05 7.55 0.70
CA ARG A 52 -5.99 8.80 -0.06
C ARG A 52 -6.09 8.54 -1.56
N ALA A 53 -6.93 9.31 -2.25
CA ALA A 53 -7.11 9.20 -3.70
C ALA A 53 -5.84 9.56 -4.51
N ASP A 54 -4.92 10.32 -3.93
CA ASP A 54 -3.61 10.66 -4.48
C ASP A 54 -2.46 9.85 -3.85
N GLY A 55 -2.77 8.86 -3.01
CA GLY A 55 -1.79 8.00 -2.36
C GLY A 55 -1.17 6.99 -3.33
N ALA A 56 0.03 6.50 -3.02
CA ALA A 56 0.79 5.62 -3.92
C ALA A 56 0.02 4.36 -4.35
N THR A 57 -0.77 3.75 -3.45
CA THR A 57 -1.58 2.57 -3.82
C THR A 57 -2.75 2.93 -4.74
N ALA A 58 -3.24 4.17 -4.72
CA ALA A 58 -4.35 4.63 -5.56
C ALA A 58 -3.91 5.00 -6.98
N VAL A 59 -2.72 5.57 -7.15
CA VAL A 59 -2.30 6.18 -8.43
C VAL A 59 -1.01 5.62 -9.01
N ALA A 60 -0.11 5.09 -8.19
CA ALA A 60 1.19 4.64 -8.68
C ALA A 60 1.10 3.22 -9.25
N SER A 61 2.02 2.90 -10.17
CA SER A 61 2.07 1.55 -10.73
C SER A 61 2.43 0.52 -9.64
N ARG A 62 2.20 -0.76 -9.94
CA ARG A 62 2.67 -1.84 -9.07
C ARG A 62 4.18 -1.79 -8.87
N HIS A 63 4.94 -1.44 -9.90
CA HIS A 63 6.39 -1.38 -9.84
C HIS A 63 6.85 -0.23 -8.92
N ASP A 64 6.25 0.95 -9.04
CA ASP A 64 6.61 2.10 -8.20
C ASP A 64 6.28 1.87 -6.72
N ASN A 65 5.15 1.20 -6.44
CA ASN A 65 4.81 0.76 -5.07
C ASN A 65 5.87 -0.21 -4.51
N LEU A 66 6.41 -1.12 -5.34
CA LEU A 66 7.47 -2.04 -4.94
C LEU A 66 8.76 -1.28 -4.61
N ILE A 67 9.17 -0.32 -5.46
CA ILE A 67 10.36 0.50 -5.21
C ILE A 67 10.21 1.34 -3.93
N SER A 68 9.03 1.93 -3.69
CA SER A 68 8.75 2.66 -2.45
C SER A 68 8.84 1.76 -1.22
N THR A 69 8.35 0.52 -1.32
CA THR A 69 8.43 -0.48 -0.25
C THR A 69 9.88 -0.87 0.04
N ALA A 70 10.64 -1.21 -1.01
CA ALA A 70 12.05 -1.57 -0.90
C ALA A 70 12.89 -0.44 -0.29
N THR A 71 12.56 0.81 -0.63
CA THR A 71 13.23 1.99 -0.06
C THR A 71 12.99 2.10 1.46
N LEU A 72 11.77 1.86 1.93
CA LEU A 72 11.46 1.86 3.37
C LEU A 72 12.15 0.71 4.10
N LEU A 73 12.16 -0.50 3.53
CA LEU A 73 12.85 -1.65 4.11
C LEU A 73 14.36 -1.38 4.23
N ALA A 74 14.99 -0.90 3.16
CA ALA A 74 16.40 -0.55 3.16
C ALA A 74 16.73 0.56 4.16
N ALA A 75 15.88 1.60 4.25
CA ALA A 75 16.06 2.69 5.21
C ALA A 75 15.95 2.23 6.68
N ALA A 76 15.21 1.16 6.93
CA ALA A 76 15.11 0.52 8.25
C ALA A 76 16.16 -0.57 8.51
N GLY A 77 17.10 -0.77 7.57
CA GLY A 77 18.19 -1.75 7.71
C GLY A 77 17.83 -3.18 7.28
N HIS A 78 16.69 -3.37 6.62
CA HIS A 78 16.25 -4.66 6.09
C HIS A 78 16.66 -4.81 4.61
N PRO A 79 17.05 -6.02 4.16
CA PRO A 79 17.23 -6.31 2.73
C PRO A 79 15.88 -6.28 1.98
N TRP A 80 15.93 -6.13 0.65
CA TRP A 80 14.76 -6.11 -0.23
C TRP A 80 14.70 -7.33 -1.16
#